data_AF-A0A957W6U0-F1
#
_entry.id   AF-A0A957W6U0-F1
#
_cell.length_a   1.000
_cell.length_b   1.000
_cell.length_c   1.000
_cell.angle_alpha   90.00
_cell.angle_beta   90.00
_cell.angle_gamma   90.00
#
_symmetry.space_group_name_H-M   'P 1'
#
loop_
_entity.id
_entity.type
_entity.pdbx_description
1 polymer ?
#
loop_
_entity_poly.entity_id
_entity_poly.type
_entity_poly.pdbx_seq_one_letter_code
_entity_poly.pdbx_strand_id
1 'polypeptide(L)'
;MEVSLAATIPDEKQTPSAYFLGGTIVLDHVAKSTAPPNGFQWHNAKWRCPAVYYRTVRPWLYEQNIRNNIPRWRDLALILNDNRDPHPYQAEALRAWQEAGRWGSVVLPTGAGKTFLALQAITACRVSTLVVVPTLDLLHQWYALLENAFGGPIGVWYGQEKRLEPITVTTYPSAWAQAELLGNQFKLLVFDEIHHLPAPSWHEIALMCAAPYRLGLTATYPDTPEFGPPPSSNKSNQFSIL
;
A
#
# COMPACT_ATOMS: atom_id res chain seq x y z
N MET A 1 59.38 28.79 -7.88
CA MET A 1 58.55 28.05 -8.85
C MET A 1 58.42 26.63 -8.33
N GLU A 2 57.34 26.33 -7.63
CA GLU A 2 56.89 24.96 -7.41
C GLU A 2 55.38 24.97 -7.66
N VAL A 3 55.00 24.36 -8.78
CA VAL A 3 53.61 24.18 -9.18
C VAL A 3 53.17 22.85 -8.57
N SER A 4 52.41 22.92 -7.47
CA SER A 4 51.75 21.75 -6.91
C SER A 4 50.56 21.38 -7.79
N LEU A 5 50.68 20.25 -8.52
CA LEU A 5 49.52 19.62 -9.17
C LEU A 5 48.63 19.04 -8.06
N ALA A 6 47.53 19.71 -7.76
CA ALA A 6 46.41 19.09 -7.06
C ALA A 6 45.86 17.98 -7.96
N ALA A 7 46.12 16.73 -7.59
CA ALA A 7 45.46 15.59 -8.20
C ALA A 7 43.95 15.75 -7.99
N THR A 8 43.21 15.98 -9.08
CA THR A 8 41.75 15.90 -9.09
C THR A 8 41.37 14.48 -8.72
N ILE A 9 40.89 14.27 -7.49
CA ILE A 9 40.26 13.03 -7.08
C ILE A 9 39.10 12.81 -8.08
N PRO A 10 39.09 11.71 -8.85
CA PRO A 10 38.00 11.46 -9.77
C PRO A 10 36.71 11.36 -8.95
N ASP A 11 35.74 12.21 -9.30
CA ASP A 11 34.39 12.24 -8.74
C ASP A 11 33.84 10.81 -8.78
N GLU A 12 33.77 10.16 -7.61
CA GLU A 12 33.28 8.81 -7.47
C GLU A 12 31.83 8.84 -7.92
N LYS A 13 31.56 8.40 -9.16
CA LYS A 13 30.23 8.47 -9.78
C LYS A 13 29.20 7.92 -8.80
N GLN A 14 28.47 8.82 -8.16
CA GLN A 14 27.50 8.48 -7.14
C GLN A 14 26.49 7.51 -7.75
N THR A 15 26.29 6.36 -7.10
CA THR A 15 25.48 5.28 -7.67
C THR A 15 24.01 5.71 -7.77
N PRO A 16 23.35 5.57 -8.94
CA PRO A 16 21.93 5.85 -9.08
C PRO A 16 21.11 5.11 -8.03
N SER A 17 20.23 5.83 -7.34
CA SER A 17 19.40 5.23 -6.29
C SER A 17 18.00 5.81 -6.27
N ALA A 18 17.07 5.08 -5.67
CA ALA A 18 15.71 5.53 -5.43
C ALA A 18 15.36 5.37 -3.95
N TYR A 19 14.73 6.38 -3.36
CA TYR A 19 14.33 6.38 -1.95
C TYR A 19 12.95 7.00 -1.75
N PHE A 20 12.32 6.67 -0.63
CA PHE A 20 11.05 7.26 -0.21
C PHE A 20 11.29 8.54 0.59
N LEU A 21 10.55 9.60 0.28
CA LEU A 21 10.58 10.86 1.04
C LEU A 21 9.23 11.58 0.93
N GLY A 22 8.56 11.81 2.07
CA GLY A 22 7.36 12.64 2.14
C GLY A 22 6.24 12.15 1.21
N GLY A 23 5.98 10.85 1.17
CA GLY A 23 4.95 10.27 0.30
C GLY A 23 5.33 10.20 -1.19
N THR A 24 6.59 10.48 -1.54
CA THR A 24 7.10 10.41 -2.92
C THR A 24 8.24 9.41 -3.05
N ILE A 25 8.43 8.92 -4.28
CA ILE A 25 9.67 8.26 -4.70
C ILE A 25 10.57 9.33 -5.30
N VAL A 26 11.82 9.36 -4.86
CA VAL A 26 12.84 10.28 -5.35
C VAL A 26 13.96 9.47 -5.99
N LEU A 27 14.37 9.84 -7.20
CA LEU A 27 15.58 9.30 -7.83
C LEU A 27 16.75 10.23 -7.57
N ASP A 28 17.84 9.67 -7.04
CA ASP A 28 19.12 10.35 -6.82
C ASP A 28 20.16 9.90 -7.83
N HIS A 29 21.03 10.83 -8.21
CA HIS A 29 22.10 10.59 -9.20
C HIS A 29 21.59 10.01 -10.53
N VAL A 30 20.35 10.34 -10.89
CA VAL A 30 19.73 10.03 -12.18
C VAL A 30 19.63 11.31 -13.00
N ALA A 31 20.24 11.32 -14.18
CA ALA A 31 20.32 12.52 -15.02
C ALA A 31 18.94 12.98 -15.50
N LYS A 32 18.79 14.29 -15.72
CA LYS A 32 17.57 14.88 -16.32
C LYS A 32 17.28 14.37 -17.74
N SER A 33 18.31 13.90 -18.45
CA SER A 33 18.15 13.27 -19.78
C SER A 33 17.55 11.86 -19.72
N THR A 34 17.49 11.25 -18.53
CA THR A 34 16.83 9.96 -18.33
C THR A 34 15.33 10.14 -18.53
N ALA A 35 14.69 9.19 -19.22
CA ALA A 35 13.23 9.14 -19.36
C ALA A 35 12.65 8.11 -18.37
N PRO A 36 12.33 8.52 -17.12
CA PRO A 36 11.68 7.63 -16.17
C PRO A 36 10.21 7.35 -16.58
N PRO A 37 9.57 6.33 -15.97
CA PRO A 37 8.16 6.04 -16.21
C PRO A 37 7.24 7.24 -15.92
N ASN A 38 6.01 7.17 -16.45
CA ASN A 38 4.99 8.19 -16.23
C ASN A 38 4.74 8.46 -14.74
N GLY A 39 4.54 9.74 -14.40
CA GLY A 39 4.31 10.21 -13.03
C GLY A 39 5.51 10.91 -12.41
N PHE A 40 6.73 10.73 -12.95
CA PHE A 40 7.91 11.46 -12.51
C PHE A 40 7.96 12.89 -13.07
N GLN A 41 8.28 13.84 -12.19
CA GLN A 41 8.51 15.24 -12.49
C GLN A 41 9.89 15.66 -12.01
N TRP A 42 10.56 16.52 -12.78
CA TRP A 42 11.86 17.06 -12.39
C TRP A 42 11.67 18.23 -11.43
N HIS A 43 12.15 18.09 -10.20
CA HIS A 43 12.02 19.11 -9.15
C HIS A 43 13.28 19.14 -8.27
N ASN A 44 13.87 20.34 -8.09
CA ASN A 44 15.09 20.55 -7.30
C ASN A 44 16.22 19.55 -7.62
N ALA A 45 16.54 19.46 -8.91
CA ALA A 45 17.59 18.59 -9.46
C ALA A 45 17.39 17.07 -9.25
N LYS A 46 16.18 16.62 -8.91
CA LYS A 46 15.83 15.20 -8.77
C LYS A 46 14.51 14.88 -9.46
N TRP A 47 14.36 13.64 -9.92
CA TRP A 47 13.07 13.12 -10.36
C TRP A 47 12.24 12.72 -9.15
N ARG A 48 10.96 13.12 -9.13
CA ARG A 48 10.01 12.75 -8.07
C ARG A 48 8.66 12.31 -8.63
N CYS A 49 8.05 11.29 -8.05
CA CYS A 49 6.65 10.92 -8.29
C CYS A 49 5.95 10.52 -6.99
N PRO A 50 4.61 10.58 -6.91
CA PRO A 50 3.87 9.96 -5.80
C PRO A 50 4.25 8.50 -5.56
N ALA A 51 4.28 8.07 -4.31
CA ALA A 51 4.77 6.74 -3.95
C ALA A 51 3.89 5.58 -4.46
N VAL A 52 2.60 5.83 -4.72
CA VAL A 52 1.69 4.86 -5.33
C VAL A 52 2.23 4.24 -6.63
N TYR A 53 3.04 5.00 -7.38
CA TYR A 53 3.66 4.53 -8.62
C TYR A 53 4.76 3.49 -8.39
N TYR A 54 5.15 3.19 -7.14
CA TYR A 54 6.17 2.18 -6.84
C TYR A 54 5.93 0.85 -7.56
N ARG A 55 4.66 0.40 -7.65
CA ARG A 55 4.28 -0.85 -8.31
C ARG A 55 4.72 -0.89 -9.78
N THR A 56 4.61 0.23 -10.51
CA THR A 56 4.98 0.36 -11.92
C THR A 56 6.43 0.80 -12.11
N VAL A 57 7.01 1.50 -11.13
CA VAL A 57 8.40 1.99 -11.16
C VAL A 57 9.41 0.90 -10.80
N ARG A 58 9.07 -0.04 -9.92
CA ARG A 58 10.01 -1.08 -9.45
C ARG A 58 10.68 -1.92 -10.56
N PRO A 59 10.01 -2.34 -11.66
CA PRO A 59 10.68 -3.12 -12.71
C PRO A 59 11.69 -2.26 -13.46
N TRP A 60 11.33 -1.00 -13.73
CA TRP A 60 12.23 -0.04 -14.35
C TRP A 60 13.47 0.24 -13.50
N LEU A 61 13.34 0.38 -12.17
CA LEU A 61 14.50 0.52 -11.28
C LEU A 61 15.47 -0.66 -11.42
N TYR A 62 14.93 -1.88 -11.52
CA TYR A 62 15.72 -3.09 -11.72
C TYR A 62 16.42 -3.08 -13.09
N GLU A 63 15.70 -2.80 -14.17
CA GLU A 63 16.24 -2.73 -15.53
C GLU A 63 17.36 -1.69 -15.68
N GLN A 64 17.23 -0.55 -15.01
CA GLN A 64 18.21 0.54 -15.05
C GLN A 64 19.35 0.37 -14.04
N ASN A 65 19.41 -0.74 -13.29
CA ASN A 65 20.37 -0.96 -12.20
C ASN A 65 20.38 0.17 -11.15
N ILE A 66 19.22 0.76 -10.87
CA ILE A 66 19.05 1.80 -9.85
C ILE A 66 18.84 1.12 -8.50
N ARG A 67 19.68 1.47 -7.51
CA ARG A 67 19.58 0.91 -6.15
C ARG A 67 18.25 1.27 -5.51
N ASN A 68 17.46 0.27 -5.15
CA ASN A 68 16.13 0.44 -4.58
C ASN A 68 16.15 0.50 -3.04
N ASN A 69 16.15 1.70 -2.47
CA ASN A 69 16.10 1.95 -1.02
C ASN A 69 14.69 2.35 -0.53
N ILE A 70 13.64 2.07 -1.33
CA ILE A 70 12.25 2.46 -1.01
C ILE A 70 11.63 1.52 0.03
N PRO A 71 11.62 0.18 -0.13
CA PRO A 71 10.93 -0.72 0.78
C PRO A 71 11.49 -0.71 2.21
N ARG A 72 10.61 -0.63 3.21
CA ARG A 72 10.93 -0.90 4.61
C ARG A 72 10.07 -2.03 5.22
N TRP A 73 9.09 -2.52 4.45
CA TRP A 73 8.26 -3.66 4.82
C TRP A 73 9.05 -4.96 4.94
N ARG A 74 8.49 -5.91 5.67
CA ARG A 74 9.08 -7.23 5.95
C ARG A 74 8.16 -8.34 5.43
N ASP A 75 8.75 -9.47 5.07
CA ASP A 75 8.00 -10.73 4.92
C ASP A 75 7.78 -11.33 6.32
N LEU A 76 6.64 -12.00 6.52
CA LEU A 76 6.15 -12.46 7.82
C LEU A 76 5.84 -13.96 7.78
N ALA A 77 6.25 -14.68 8.81
CA ALA A 77 5.80 -16.05 9.05
C ALA A 77 4.44 -16.03 9.75
N LEU A 78 3.36 -15.89 8.99
CA LEU A 78 1.99 -15.86 9.52
C LEU A 78 1.36 -17.25 9.49
N ILE A 79 0.79 -17.65 10.63
CA ILE A 79 -0.10 -18.79 10.80
C ILE A 79 -1.45 -18.22 11.23
N LEU A 80 -2.49 -18.51 10.45
CA LEU A 80 -3.84 -18.08 10.77
C LEU A 80 -4.48 -19.07 11.75
N ASN A 81 -4.79 -18.61 12.95
CA ASN A 81 -5.52 -19.33 13.99
C ASN A 81 -7.03 -19.16 13.81
N ASP A 82 -7.53 -19.54 12.64
CA ASP A 82 -8.95 -19.52 12.31
C ASP A 82 -9.29 -20.79 11.51
N ASN A 83 -10.15 -21.63 12.09
CA ASN A 83 -10.51 -22.94 11.53
C ASN A 83 -11.75 -22.87 10.62
N ARG A 84 -12.27 -21.68 10.33
CA ARG A 84 -13.42 -21.52 9.44
C ARG A 84 -13.00 -21.69 7.99
N ASP A 85 -13.80 -22.43 7.24
CA ASP A 85 -13.63 -22.52 5.80
C ASP A 85 -14.26 -21.29 5.11
N PRO A 86 -13.58 -20.69 4.11
CA PRO A 86 -14.19 -19.66 3.29
C PRO A 86 -15.41 -20.22 2.56
N HIS A 87 -16.49 -19.45 2.56
CA HIS A 87 -17.59 -19.71 1.62
C HIS A 87 -17.08 -19.58 0.18
N PRO A 88 -17.68 -20.29 -0.80
CA PRO A 88 -17.22 -20.28 -2.19
C PRO A 88 -17.05 -18.87 -2.78
N TYR A 89 -17.99 -17.95 -2.48
CA TYR A 89 -17.90 -16.56 -2.94
C TYR A 89 -16.72 -15.80 -2.33
N GLN A 90 -16.31 -16.11 -1.09
CA GLN A 90 -15.14 -15.48 -0.45
C GLN A 90 -13.84 -16.00 -1.06
N ALA A 91 -13.77 -17.30 -1.35
CA ALA A 91 -12.63 -17.91 -2.03
C ALA A 91 -12.49 -17.37 -3.46
N GLU A 92 -13.60 -17.23 -4.18
CA GLU A 92 -13.63 -16.62 -5.51
C GLU A 92 -13.16 -15.16 -5.47
N ALA A 93 -13.65 -14.36 -4.51
CA ALA A 93 -13.24 -12.96 -4.37
C ALA A 93 -11.73 -12.82 -4.10
N LEU A 94 -11.20 -13.67 -3.20
CA LEU A 94 -9.78 -13.69 -2.88
C LEU A 94 -8.94 -14.04 -4.10
N ARG A 95 -9.36 -15.06 -4.86
CA ARG A 95 -8.69 -15.49 -6.08
C ARG A 95 -8.71 -14.38 -7.13
N ALA A 96 -9.86 -13.77 -7.38
CA ALA A 96 -9.98 -12.67 -8.35
C ALA A 96 -9.08 -11.48 -7.97
N TRP A 97 -9.03 -11.12 -6.69
CA TRP A 97 -8.11 -10.08 -6.19
C TRP A 97 -6.64 -10.48 -6.36
N GLN A 98 -6.27 -11.74 -6.14
CA GLN A 98 -4.91 -12.24 -6.37
C GLN A 98 -4.53 -12.20 -7.86
N GLU A 99 -5.44 -12.62 -8.74
CA GLU A 99 -5.28 -12.60 -10.21
C GLU A 99 -5.13 -11.16 -10.75
N ALA A 100 -5.79 -10.18 -10.12
CA ALA A 100 -5.57 -8.74 -10.37
C ALA A 100 -4.21 -8.21 -9.87
N GLY A 101 -3.32 -9.10 -9.44
CA GLY A 101 -2.02 -8.75 -8.87
C GLY A 101 -2.12 -8.09 -7.51
N ARG A 102 -3.15 -8.47 -6.72
CA ARG A 102 -3.40 -8.01 -5.34
C ARG A 102 -3.67 -6.52 -5.23
N TRP A 103 -4.39 -5.98 -6.20
CA TRP A 103 -4.73 -4.57 -6.27
C TRP A 103 -6.18 -4.42 -6.67
N GLY A 104 -6.97 -3.87 -5.75
CA GLY A 104 -8.31 -3.39 -6.02
C GLY A 104 -9.23 -3.52 -4.83
N SER A 105 -10.53 -3.47 -5.11
CA SER A 105 -11.56 -3.57 -4.08
C SER A 105 -12.42 -4.81 -4.27
N VAL A 106 -13.06 -5.23 -3.18
CA VAL A 106 -14.02 -6.33 -3.17
C VAL A 106 -15.30 -5.83 -2.51
N VAL A 107 -16.42 -6.04 -3.19
CA VAL A 107 -17.75 -5.73 -2.67
C VAL A 107 -18.34 -6.98 -2.05
N LEU A 108 -18.67 -6.91 -0.76
CA LEU A 108 -19.39 -7.97 -0.06
C LEU A 108 -20.46 -7.33 0.83
N PRO A 109 -21.71 -7.84 0.82
CA PRO A 109 -22.76 -7.31 1.68
C PRO A 109 -22.37 -7.38 3.16
N THR A 110 -22.98 -6.53 3.98
CA THR A 110 -22.77 -6.56 5.44
C THR A 110 -23.09 -7.95 5.99
N GLY A 111 -22.26 -8.44 6.91
CA GLY A 111 -22.37 -9.79 7.46
C GLY A 111 -21.80 -10.91 6.57
N ALA A 112 -21.41 -10.65 5.32
CA ALA A 112 -20.85 -11.69 4.43
C ALA A 112 -19.36 -12.02 4.66
N GLY A 113 -18.76 -11.47 5.72
CA GLY A 113 -17.40 -11.81 6.17
C GLY A 113 -16.28 -11.01 5.51
N LYS A 114 -16.45 -9.69 5.28
CA LYS A 114 -15.38 -8.78 4.81
C LYS A 114 -14.08 -8.93 5.60
N THR A 115 -14.20 -8.97 6.93
CA THR A 115 -13.05 -9.14 7.82
C THR A 115 -12.37 -10.50 7.65
N PHE A 116 -13.14 -11.57 7.42
CA PHE A 116 -12.59 -12.89 7.16
C PHE A 116 -11.83 -12.93 5.83
N LEU A 117 -12.38 -12.33 4.77
CA LEU A 117 -11.67 -12.16 3.50
C LEU A 117 -10.32 -11.43 3.69
N ALA A 118 -10.31 -10.38 4.52
CA ALA A 118 -9.09 -9.64 4.81
C ALA A 118 -8.03 -10.48 5.55
N LEU A 119 -8.44 -11.28 6.54
CA LEU A 119 -7.54 -12.23 7.22
C LEU A 119 -6.92 -13.21 6.22
N GLN A 120 -7.72 -13.73 5.29
CA GLN A 120 -7.24 -14.60 4.23
C GLN A 120 -6.25 -13.88 3.29
N ALA A 121 -6.53 -12.62 2.94
CA ALA A 121 -5.62 -11.81 2.12
C ALA A 121 -4.28 -11.52 2.82
N ILE A 122 -4.31 -11.16 4.11
CA ILE A 122 -3.12 -10.96 4.95
C ILE A 122 -2.29 -12.26 5.00
N THR A 123 -2.96 -13.38 5.27
CA THR A 123 -2.34 -14.71 5.34
C THR A 123 -1.74 -15.14 4.00
N ALA A 124 -2.41 -14.84 2.88
CA ALA A 124 -1.92 -15.15 1.55
C ALA A 124 -0.69 -14.30 1.16
N CYS A 125 -0.61 -13.05 1.64
CA CYS A 125 0.47 -12.15 1.30
C CYS A 125 1.71 -12.32 2.18
N ARG A 126 1.55 -12.70 3.45
CA ARG A 126 2.65 -12.95 4.42
C ARG A 126 3.65 -11.80 4.49
N VAL A 127 3.16 -10.56 4.57
CA VAL A 127 3.98 -9.34 4.51
C VAL A 127 3.44 -8.30 5.49
N SER A 128 4.27 -7.32 5.86
CA SER A 128 3.84 -6.18 6.67
C SER A 128 2.58 -5.54 6.08
N THR A 129 1.56 -5.40 6.92
CA THR A 129 0.22 -4.95 6.53
C THR A 129 -0.27 -3.81 7.40
N LEU A 130 -0.82 -2.77 6.76
CA LEU A 130 -1.57 -1.71 7.42
C LEU A 130 -3.06 -1.90 7.15
N VAL A 131 -3.85 -2.03 8.23
CA VAL A 131 -5.31 -2.02 8.15
C VAL A 131 -5.79 -0.62 8.52
N VAL A 132 -6.57 0.00 7.64
CA VAL A 132 -7.09 1.37 7.78
C VAL A 132 -8.60 1.31 7.91
N VAL A 133 -9.13 1.86 9.00
CA VAL A 133 -10.56 1.78 9.37
C VAL A 133 -11.14 3.17 9.66
N PRO A 134 -12.48 3.37 9.58
CA PRO A 134 -13.06 4.70 9.73
C PRO A 134 -13.16 5.19 11.18
N THR A 135 -13.31 4.30 12.17
CA THR A 135 -13.55 4.67 13.57
C THR A 135 -12.59 4.00 14.55
N LEU A 136 -12.45 4.58 15.75
CA LEU A 136 -11.65 3.99 16.83
C LEU A 136 -12.27 2.69 17.36
N ASP A 137 -13.60 2.58 17.40
CA ASP A 137 -14.27 1.35 17.80
C ASP A 137 -13.92 0.20 16.86
N LEU A 138 -13.94 0.44 15.54
CA LEU A 138 -13.50 -0.55 14.55
C LEU A 138 -12.01 -0.85 14.69
N LEU A 139 -11.18 0.14 15.01
CA LEU A 139 -9.74 -0.08 15.23
C LEU A 139 -9.53 -1.09 16.35
N HIS A 140 -10.21 -0.93 17.48
CA HIS A 140 -10.08 -1.86 18.62
C HIS A 140 -10.67 -3.24 18.31
N GLN A 141 -11.76 -3.32 17.55
CA GLN A 141 -12.30 -4.60 17.05
C GLN A 141 -11.31 -5.32 16.15
N TRP A 142 -10.70 -4.61 15.19
CA TRP A 142 -9.69 -5.13 14.29
C TRP A 142 -8.42 -5.56 15.03
N TYR A 143 -7.98 -4.78 16.02
CA TYR A 143 -6.85 -5.14 16.88
C TYR A 143 -7.08 -6.50 17.54
N ALA A 144 -8.20 -6.66 18.26
CA ALA A 144 -8.53 -7.91 18.96
C ALA A 144 -8.68 -9.08 17.97
N LEU A 145 -9.26 -8.83 16.80
CA LEU A 145 -9.42 -9.84 15.76
C LEU A 145 -8.07 -10.30 15.20
N LEU A 146 -7.15 -9.38 14.90
CA LEU A 146 -5.82 -9.71 14.39
C LEU A 146 -4.95 -10.39 15.46
N GLU A 147 -5.07 -9.96 16.71
CA GLU A 147 -4.36 -10.56 17.85
C GLU A 147 -4.79 -12.02 18.04
N ASN A 148 -6.09 -12.29 18.02
CA ASN A 148 -6.62 -13.66 18.07
C ASN A 148 -6.23 -14.48 16.84
N ALA A 149 -6.30 -13.87 15.64
CA ALA A 149 -6.06 -14.55 14.38
C ALA A 149 -4.58 -14.94 14.18
N PHE A 150 -3.62 -14.16 14.67
CA PHE A 150 -2.19 -14.40 14.40
C PHE A 150 -1.33 -14.67 15.64
N GLY A 151 -1.81 -14.36 16.85
CA GLY A 151 -1.09 -14.60 18.11
C GLY A 151 0.23 -13.84 18.26
N GLY A 152 0.56 -12.94 17.34
CA GLY A 152 1.78 -12.12 17.33
C GLY A 152 1.51 -10.67 17.72
N PRO A 153 2.56 -9.84 17.83
CA PRO A 153 2.40 -8.43 18.19
C PRO A 153 1.63 -7.68 17.09
N ILE A 154 0.51 -7.08 17.47
CA ILE A 154 -0.29 -6.20 16.61
C ILE A 154 -0.10 -4.75 17.04
N GLY A 155 0.18 -3.89 16.08
CA GLY A 155 0.35 -2.46 16.28
C GLY A 155 -0.99 -1.75 16.22
N VAL A 156 -1.10 -0.65 16.95
CA VAL A 156 -2.18 0.33 16.78
C VAL A 156 -1.55 1.71 16.66
N TRP A 157 -2.04 2.47 15.70
CA TRP A 157 -1.51 3.79 15.42
C TRP A 157 -2.62 4.81 15.25
N TYR A 158 -2.80 5.66 16.26
CA TYR A 158 -3.75 6.77 16.27
C TYR A 158 -3.31 7.84 17.28
N GLY A 159 -4.10 8.89 17.49
CA GLY A 159 -3.69 10.05 18.29
C GLY A 159 -3.15 9.72 19.69
N GLN A 160 -3.74 8.76 20.39
CA GLN A 160 -3.39 8.41 21.78
C GLN A 160 -2.31 7.31 21.88
N GLU A 161 -2.21 6.42 20.88
CA GLU A 161 -1.27 5.29 20.89
C GLU A 161 -0.54 5.18 19.56
N LYS A 162 0.80 5.03 19.61
CA LYS A 162 1.67 5.00 18.44
C LYS A 162 2.59 3.78 18.49
N ARG A 163 1.98 2.59 18.48
CA ARG A 163 2.70 1.32 18.47
C ARG A 163 2.74 0.77 17.05
N LEU A 164 3.90 0.90 16.40
CA LEU A 164 4.13 0.38 15.06
C LEU A 164 4.64 -1.05 15.13
N GLU A 165 3.90 -1.98 14.53
CA GLU A 165 4.29 -3.38 14.35
C GLU A 165 4.15 -3.79 12.87
N PRO A 166 4.71 -4.94 12.45
CA PRO A 166 4.58 -5.39 11.07
C PRO A 166 3.13 -5.52 10.59
N ILE A 167 2.20 -5.88 11.48
CA ILE A 167 0.76 -5.74 11.25
C ILE A 167 0.27 -4.62 12.16
N THR A 168 -0.24 -3.54 11.58
CA THR A 168 -0.72 -2.37 12.34
C THR A 168 -2.13 -1.99 11.89
N VAL A 169 -2.98 -1.59 12.85
CA VAL A 169 -4.30 -1.01 12.58
C VAL A 169 -4.26 0.50 12.85
N THR A 170 -4.88 1.29 11.99
CA THR A 170 -4.96 2.74 12.11
C THR A 170 -6.29 3.28 11.62
N THR A 171 -6.63 4.51 11.98
CA THR A 171 -7.78 5.21 11.40
C THR A 171 -7.38 6.01 10.17
N TYR A 172 -8.33 6.29 9.28
CA TYR A 172 -8.06 7.13 8.10
C TYR A 172 -7.41 8.49 8.43
N PRO A 173 -7.90 9.30 9.38
CA PRO A 173 -7.23 10.55 9.73
C PRO A 173 -5.79 10.35 10.22
N SER A 174 -5.53 9.28 10.97
CA SER A 174 -4.20 8.96 11.50
C SER A 174 -3.26 8.47 10.41
N ALA A 175 -3.76 7.66 9.48
CA ALA A 175 -3.02 7.19 8.30
C ALA A 175 -2.60 8.38 7.43
N TRP A 176 -3.52 9.31 7.16
CA TRP A 176 -3.23 10.52 6.39
C TRP A 176 -2.13 11.36 7.05
N ALA A 177 -2.28 11.65 8.35
CA ALA A 177 -1.33 12.46 9.10
C ALA A 177 0.09 11.89 9.16
N GLN A 178 0.29 10.61 8.80
CA GLN A 178 1.59 9.93 8.90
C GLN A 178 2.02 9.23 7.61
N ALA A 179 1.28 9.40 6.50
CA ALA A 179 1.60 8.75 5.24
C ALA A 179 2.98 9.15 4.71
N GLU A 180 3.41 10.39 4.97
CA GLU A 180 4.75 10.88 4.65
C GLU A 180 5.88 10.13 5.35
N LEU A 181 5.61 9.60 6.55
CA LEU A 181 6.59 8.91 7.39
C LEU A 181 6.51 7.38 7.22
N LEU A 182 5.30 6.84 7.13
CA LEU A 182 5.04 5.40 7.19
C LEU A 182 4.68 4.78 5.84
N GLY A 183 4.58 5.58 4.77
CA GLY A 183 4.08 5.14 3.46
C GLY A 183 4.85 4.00 2.79
N ASN A 184 6.09 3.72 3.23
CA ASN A 184 6.92 2.61 2.72
C ASN A 184 7.14 1.47 3.73
N GLN A 185 6.46 1.49 4.87
CA GLN A 185 6.60 0.47 5.94
C GLN A 185 5.78 -0.80 5.68
N PHE A 186 4.76 -0.71 4.82
CA PHE A 186 3.81 -1.78 4.58
C PHE A 186 3.77 -2.15 3.10
N LYS A 187 3.67 -3.45 2.81
CA LYS A 187 3.56 -3.97 1.43
C LYS A 187 2.10 -4.19 1.04
N LEU A 188 1.24 -4.46 2.02
CA LEU A 188 -0.21 -4.59 1.88
C LEU A 188 -0.92 -3.48 2.64
N LEU A 189 -1.87 -2.81 1.98
CA LEU A 189 -2.86 -1.94 2.62
C LEU A 189 -4.23 -2.60 2.54
N VAL A 190 -4.92 -2.67 3.66
CA VAL A 190 -6.33 -3.09 3.73
C VAL A 190 -7.14 -1.86 4.14
N PHE A 191 -8.09 -1.47 3.32
CA PHE A 191 -8.98 -0.33 3.53
C PHE A 191 -10.36 -0.87 3.85
N ASP A 192 -10.77 -0.81 5.10
CA ASP A 192 -12.11 -1.21 5.51
C ASP A 192 -13.10 -0.07 5.33
N GLU A 193 -14.30 -0.41 4.90
CA GLU A 193 -15.38 0.56 4.68
C GLU A 193 -14.98 1.74 3.77
N ILE A 194 -14.28 1.44 2.67
CA ILE A 194 -13.70 2.45 1.77
C ILE A 194 -14.73 3.42 1.15
N HIS A 195 -16.01 3.04 1.13
CA HIS A 195 -17.12 3.88 0.64
C HIS A 195 -17.52 5.02 1.60
N HIS A 196 -17.12 4.96 2.86
CA HIS A 196 -17.48 5.95 3.87
C HIS A 196 -16.57 7.20 3.87
N LEU A 197 -15.61 7.30 2.95
CA LEU A 197 -14.65 8.40 2.95
C LEU A 197 -14.93 9.43 1.87
N PRO A 198 -14.80 10.73 2.20
CA PRO A 198 -14.81 11.76 1.19
C PRO A 198 -13.62 11.55 0.22
N ALA A 199 -13.89 11.74 -1.07
CA ALA A 199 -12.96 11.52 -2.17
C ALA A 199 -11.53 12.09 -1.98
N PRO A 200 -11.31 13.23 -1.29
CA PRO A 200 -9.96 13.79 -1.17
C PRO A 200 -9.01 13.04 -0.22
N SER A 201 -9.46 12.66 0.98
CA SER A 201 -8.55 12.18 2.03
C SER A 201 -8.05 10.75 1.82
N TRP A 202 -8.88 9.86 1.27
CA TRP A 202 -8.44 8.50 0.94
C TRP A 202 -7.44 8.51 -0.22
N HIS A 203 -7.65 9.42 -1.18
CA HIS A 203 -6.81 9.56 -2.36
C HIS A 203 -5.39 9.92 -1.94
N GLU A 204 -5.22 10.83 -0.98
CA GLU A 204 -3.91 11.25 -0.50
C GLU A 204 -3.12 10.13 0.20
N ILE A 205 -3.75 9.37 1.12
CA ILE A 205 -3.11 8.19 1.73
C ILE A 205 -2.70 7.20 0.64
N ALA A 206 -3.59 6.96 -0.31
CA ALA A 206 -3.34 6.03 -1.40
C ALA A 206 -2.15 6.50 -2.26
N LEU A 207 -2.06 7.79 -2.60
CA LEU A 207 -0.98 8.38 -3.37
C LEU A 207 0.38 8.33 -2.65
N MET A 208 0.37 8.56 -1.34
CA MET A 208 1.59 8.68 -0.54
C MET A 208 2.19 7.35 -0.07
N CYS A 209 1.50 6.22 -0.27
CA CYS A 209 2.01 4.91 0.12
C CYS A 209 2.65 4.15 -1.06
N ALA A 210 3.81 3.53 -0.83
CA ALA A 210 4.53 2.71 -1.81
C ALA A 210 4.01 1.26 -1.89
N ALA A 211 3.08 0.87 -1.03
CA ALA A 211 2.56 -0.48 -0.95
C ALA A 211 2.01 -0.99 -2.31
N PRO A 212 2.60 -2.06 -2.88
CA PRO A 212 2.18 -2.61 -4.16
C PRO A 212 0.92 -3.50 -4.06
N TYR A 213 0.51 -3.91 -2.86
CA TYR A 213 -0.72 -4.68 -2.64
C TYR A 213 -1.74 -3.83 -1.90
N ARG A 214 -2.99 -3.85 -2.37
CA ARG A 214 -4.09 -3.03 -1.87
C ARG A 214 -5.39 -3.78 -1.97
N LEU A 215 -6.11 -3.84 -0.86
CA LEU A 215 -7.43 -4.44 -0.75
C LEU A 215 -8.39 -3.42 -0.16
N GLY A 216 -9.33 -2.93 -0.97
CA GLY A 216 -10.49 -2.17 -0.49
C GLY A 216 -11.65 -3.11 -0.17
N LEU A 217 -12.30 -2.91 0.97
CA LEU A 217 -13.49 -3.66 1.38
C LEU A 217 -14.67 -2.71 1.47
N THR A 218 -15.78 -3.08 0.84
CA THR A 218 -16.99 -2.27 0.88
C THR A 218 -18.25 -3.11 0.82
N ALA A 219 -19.34 -2.62 1.42
CA ALA A 219 -20.68 -3.20 1.23
C ALA A 219 -21.44 -2.59 0.04
N THR A 220 -21.05 -1.40 -0.43
CA THR A 220 -21.72 -0.64 -1.48
C THR A 220 -20.72 0.20 -2.27
N TYR A 221 -21.00 0.51 -3.54
CA TYR A 221 -20.34 1.63 -4.21
C TYR A 221 -21.27 2.85 -4.13
N PRO A 222 -20.74 4.07 -4.00
CA PRO A 222 -21.54 5.26 -4.23
C PRO A 222 -21.99 5.30 -5.69
N ASP A 223 -23.27 5.61 -5.92
CA ASP A 223 -23.80 5.97 -7.23
C ASP A 223 -23.26 7.35 -7.64
N THR A 224 -21.96 7.46 -7.94
CA THR A 224 -21.38 8.69 -8.49
C THR A 224 -20.94 8.48 -9.93
N PRO A 225 -21.37 9.37 -10.86
CA PRO A 225 -21.09 9.22 -12.31
C PRO A 225 -19.61 9.32 -12.72
N GLU A 226 -18.69 9.59 -11.77
CA GLU A 226 -17.25 9.58 -12.01
C GLU A 226 -16.68 8.16 -12.19
N PHE A 227 -17.37 7.14 -11.67
CA PHE A 227 -17.07 5.75 -11.91
C PHE A 227 -18.22 5.19 -12.76
N GLY A 228 -17.96 5.07 -14.08
CA GLY A 228 -18.97 4.56 -15.02
C GLY A 228 -19.59 3.24 -14.54
N PRO A 229 -20.84 2.94 -14.95
CA PRO A 229 -21.49 1.71 -14.53
C PRO A 229 -20.59 0.51 -14.84
N PRO A 230 -20.48 -0.49 -13.94
CA PRO A 230 -19.72 -1.68 -14.22
C PRO A 230 -20.21 -2.28 -15.54
N PRO A 231 -19.31 -2.75 -16.42
CA PRO A 231 -19.70 -3.29 -17.72
C PRO A 231 -20.72 -4.41 -17.49
N SER A 232 -21.90 -4.24 -18.11
CA SER A 232 -23.04 -5.12 -17.92
C SER A 232 -22.70 -6.55 -18.36
N SER A 233 -22.48 -7.44 -17.39
CA SER A 233 -22.57 -8.88 -17.60
C SER A 233 -23.12 -9.55 -16.34
N ASN A 234 -24.24 -10.26 -16.52
CA ASN A 234 -24.98 -11.16 -15.62
C ASN A 234 -25.04 -10.87 -14.10
N LYS A 235 -26.28 -10.78 -13.60
CA LYS A 235 -26.69 -10.57 -12.19
C LYS A 235 -26.40 -11.76 -11.24
N SER A 236 -25.25 -12.41 -11.37
CA SER A 236 -24.79 -13.45 -10.44
C SER A 236 -23.30 -13.27 -10.22
N ASN A 237 -22.94 -12.74 -9.05
CA ASN A 237 -21.59 -12.39 -8.58
C ASN A 237 -20.97 -11.13 -9.21
N GLN A 238 -21.32 -9.96 -8.67
CA GLN A 238 -20.62 -8.71 -8.96
C GLN A 238 -19.28 -8.65 -8.23
N PHE A 239 -18.20 -8.98 -8.92
CA PHE A 239 -16.83 -8.63 -8.54
C PHE A 239 -16.39 -7.43 -9.37
N SER A 240 -16.23 -6.27 -8.75
CA SER A 240 -15.65 -5.08 -9.41
C SER A 240 -14.23 -4.89 -8.90
N ILE A 241 -13.26 -4.93 -9.82
CA ILE A 241 -11.83 -4.75 -9.54
C ILE A 241 -11.44 -3.37 -10.12
N LEU A 242 -10.87 -2.49 -9.29
CA LEU A 242 -10.32 -1.18 -9.68
C LEU A 242 -8.80 -1.15 -9.44
#